data_AF-A0A445AFK8-F1
#
_entry.id   AF-A0A445AFK8-F1
#
_cell.length_a   1.000
_cell.length_b   1.000
_cell.length_c   1.000
_cell.angle_alpha   90.00
_cell.angle_beta   90.00
_cell.angle_gamma   90.00
#
_symmetry.space_group_name_H-M   'P 1'
#
loop_
_entity.id
_entity.type
_entity.pdbx_description
1 polymer ?
#
loop_
_entity_poly.entity_id
_entity_poly.type
_entity_poly.pdbx_seq_one_letter_code
_entity_poly.pdbx_strand_id
1 'polypeptide(L)'
;MIRFKFDPAAGCLQLYEEVATRFKLRIGSFQLKYLDDEDEWMMMVNDSDVEECIEILDDLGTRAVKFLVCEMPSGLSSRGFKTI
;
A
#
# COMPACT_ATOMS: atom_id res chain seq x y z
N MET A 1 -10.36 -10.53 -2.34
CA MET A 1 -9.93 -9.46 -3.27
C MET A 1 -10.97 -8.36 -3.24
N ILE A 2 -10.58 -7.13 -2.94
CA ILE A 2 -11.45 -5.95 -2.90
C ILE A 2 -11.05 -5.04 -4.06
N ARG A 3 -12.02 -4.55 -4.83
CA ARG A 3 -11.78 -3.61 -5.93
C ARG A 3 -12.66 -2.39 -5.73
N PHE A 4 -12.06 -1.21 -5.79
CA PHE A 4 -12.75 0.07 -5.67
C PHE A 4 -12.19 1.05 -6.70
N LYS A 5 -12.98 2.07 -7.03
CA LYS A 5 -12.49 3.21 -7.81
C LYS A 5 -11.83 4.19 -6.86
N PHE A 6 -10.76 4.80 -7.31
CA PHE A 6 -10.00 5.79 -6.57
C PHE A 6 -9.71 6.96 -7.51
N ASP A 7 -9.87 8.18 -7.03
CA ASP A 7 -9.47 9.39 -7.74
C ASP A 7 -8.03 9.70 -7.33
N PRO A 8 -7.03 9.66 -8.23
CA PRO A 8 -5.66 9.93 -7.82
C PRO A 8 -5.44 11.33 -7.24
N ALA A 9 -6.29 12.31 -7.60
CA ALA A 9 -6.25 13.65 -7.01
C ALA A 9 -6.61 13.68 -5.51
N ALA A 10 -7.15 12.58 -4.97
CA ALA A 10 -7.43 12.40 -3.54
C ALA A 10 -6.15 12.27 -2.69
N GLY A 11 -5.03 11.87 -3.30
CA GLY A 11 -3.75 11.70 -2.63
C GLY A 11 -3.61 10.40 -1.82
N CYS A 12 -2.38 10.10 -1.44
CA CYS A 12 -1.95 8.85 -0.84
C CYS A 12 -2.64 8.57 0.50
N LEU A 13 -2.81 9.59 1.35
CA LEU A 13 -3.48 9.43 2.64
C LEU A 13 -4.92 8.88 2.48
N GLN A 14 -5.69 9.42 1.53
CA GLN A 14 -7.07 8.95 1.30
C GLN A 14 -7.09 7.52 0.74
N LEU A 15 -6.10 7.12 -0.06
CA LEU A 15 -5.93 5.73 -0.48
C LEU A 15 -5.75 4.81 0.73
N TYR A 16 -4.88 5.19 1.67
CA TYR A 16 -4.67 4.46 2.91
C TYR A 16 -5.94 4.39 3.77
N GLU A 17 -6.68 5.49 3.90
CA GLU A 17 -7.96 5.52 4.64
C GLU A 17 -9.01 4.58 4.05
N GLU A 18 -9.15 4.57 2.72
CA GLU A 18 -10.10 3.71 2.01
C GLU A 18 -9.76 2.22 2.18
N VAL A 19 -8.47 1.87 2.14
CA VAL A 19 -7.99 0.50 2.38
C VAL A 19 -8.17 0.12 3.84
N ALA A 20 -7.77 0.98 4.78
CA ALA A 20 -7.91 0.76 6.21
C ALA A 20 -9.37 0.47 6.58
N THR A 21 -10.30 1.29 6.07
CA THR A 21 -11.74 1.12 6.30
C THR A 21 -12.25 -0.22 5.79
N ARG A 22 -11.87 -0.62 4.56
CA ARG A 22 -12.38 -1.85 3.93
C ARG A 22 -11.80 -3.12 4.54
N PHE A 23 -10.54 -3.08 4.96
CA PHE A 23 -9.87 -4.21 5.60
C PHE A 23 -9.98 -4.19 7.12
N LYS A 24 -10.64 -3.18 7.71
CA LYS A 24 -10.74 -2.96 9.16
C LYS A 24 -9.38 -2.89 9.85
N LEU A 25 -8.42 -2.25 9.17
CA LEU A 25 -7.06 -2.02 9.66
C LEU A 25 -6.94 -0.62 10.23
N ARG A 26 -5.90 -0.39 11.04
CA ARG A 26 -5.56 0.95 11.55
C ARG A 26 -4.53 1.60 10.63
N ILE A 27 -4.67 2.88 10.34
CA ILE A 27 -3.63 3.64 9.64
C ILE A 27 -2.32 3.55 10.41
N GLY A 28 -1.23 3.25 9.70
CA GLY A 28 0.09 3.01 10.28
C GLY A 28 0.33 1.59 10.80
N SER A 29 -0.67 0.70 10.79
CA SER A 29 -0.46 -0.73 11.10
C SER A 29 -0.16 -1.58 9.86
N PHE A 30 -0.15 -0.96 8.67
CA PHE A 30 0.11 -1.63 7.41
C PHE A 30 0.82 -0.69 6.43
N GLN A 31 1.39 -1.28 5.39
CA GLN A 31 1.95 -0.62 4.22
C GLN A 31 1.22 -1.09 2.97
N LEU A 32 1.13 -0.21 2.00
CA LEU A 32 0.71 -0.52 0.64
C LEU A 32 1.94 -0.68 -0.25
N LYS A 33 1.89 -1.67 -1.13
CA LYS A 33 2.88 -1.82 -2.20
C LYS A 33 2.21 -1.97 -3.55
N TYR A 34 2.80 -1.39 -4.58
CA TYR A 34 2.43 -1.56 -5.98
C TYR A 34 3.55 -2.29 -6.73
N LEU A 35 3.26 -2.83 -7.91
CA LEU A 35 4.28 -3.32 -8.83
C LEU A 35 4.68 -2.17 -9.75
N ASP A 36 5.97 -1.94 -9.89
CA ASP A 36 6.52 -1.01 -10.88
C ASP A 36 6.67 -1.66 -12.26
N ASP A 37 7.31 -0.96 -13.19
CA ASP A 37 7.59 -1.42 -14.55
C ASP A 37 8.70 -2.49 -14.63
N GLU A 38 9.44 -2.70 -13.55
CA GLU A 38 10.44 -3.77 -13.39
C GLU A 38 9.89 -5.02 -12.68
N ASP A 39 8.56 -5.10 -12.46
CA ASP A 39 7.87 -6.14 -11.69
C ASP A 39 8.35 -6.23 -10.23
N GLU A 40 8.87 -5.15 -9.65
CA GLU A 40 9.31 -5.05 -8.26
C GLU A 40 8.25 -4.42 -7.35
N TRP A 41 8.19 -4.87 -6.09
CA TRP A 41 7.21 -4.38 -5.12
C TRP A 41 7.70 -3.09 -4.45
N MET A 42 7.24 -1.95 -4.96
CA MET A 42 7.55 -0.62 -4.46
C MET A 42 6.55 -0.14 -3.41
N MET A 43 7.03 0.63 -2.43
CA MET A 43 6.18 1.13 -1.35
C MET A 43 5.39 2.36 -1.83
N MET A 44 4.09 2.37 -1.52
CA MET A 44 3.24 3.55 -1.70
C MET A 44 3.27 4.36 -0.40
N VAL A 45 4.00 5.46 -0.32
CA VAL A 45 4.25 6.20 0.93
C VAL A 45 3.70 7.63 0.88
N ASN A 46 3.80 8.28 -0.26
CA ASN A 46 3.44 9.69 -0.44
C ASN A 46 2.72 9.90 -1.78
N ASP A 47 2.38 11.16 -2.08
CA ASP A 47 1.67 11.52 -3.31
C ASP A 47 2.54 11.36 -4.56
N SER A 48 3.86 11.52 -4.49
CA SER A 48 4.77 11.27 -5.61
C SER A 48 4.79 9.79 -6.00
N ASP A 49 4.70 8.86 -5.04
CA ASP A 49 4.59 7.43 -5.35
C ASP A 49 3.25 7.12 -6.06
N VAL A 50 2.19 7.88 -5.77
CA VAL A 50 0.90 7.77 -6.47
C VAL A 50 1.05 8.27 -7.90
N GLU A 51 1.72 9.40 -8.11
CA GLU A 51 2.00 9.97 -9.44
C GLU A 51 2.81 8.99 -10.30
N GLU A 52 3.91 8.46 -9.79
CA GLU A 52 4.75 7.47 -10.48
C GLU A 52 3.95 6.21 -10.84
N CYS A 53 3.12 5.72 -9.91
CA CYS A 53 2.24 4.58 -10.19
C CYS A 53 1.23 4.87 -11.31
N ILE A 54 0.74 6.11 -11.46
CA ILE A 54 -0.16 6.48 -12.56
C ILE A 54 0.61 6.52 -13.88
N GLU A 55 1.80 7.11 -13.90
CA GLU A 55 2.65 7.16 -15.09
C GLU A 55 2.90 5.75 -15.65
N ILE A 56 3.24 4.80 -14.77
CA ILE A 56 3.41 3.38 -15.12
C ILE A 56 2.10 2.78 -15.67
N LEU A 57 0.96 3.07 -15.06
CA LEU A 57 -0.34 2.56 -15.55
C LEU A 57 -0.68 3.11 -16.94
N ASP A 58 -0.38 4.38 -17.18
CA ASP A 58 -0.58 5.04 -18.47
C ASP A 58 0.33 4.43 -19.55
N ASP A 59 1.61 4.16 -19.23
CA ASP A 59 2.55 3.47 -20.11
C ASP A 59 2.11 2.03 -20.44
N LEU A 60 1.53 1.33 -19.46
CA LEU A 60 0.95 0.00 -19.63
C LEU A 60 -0.43 0.01 -20.32
N GLY A 61 -1.01 1.20 -20.55
CA GLY A 61 -2.33 1.36 -21.17
C GLY A 61 -3.49 0.80 -20.33
N THR A 62 -3.33 0.75 -19.02
CA THR A 62 -4.34 0.24 -18.06
C THR A 62 -4.78 1.33 -17.10
N ARG A 63 -5.95 1.15 -16.48
CA ARG A 63 -6.50 2.06 -15.46
C ARG A 63 -6.71 1.37 -14.12
N ALA A 64 -6.03 0.24 -13.92
CA ALA A 64 -6.18 -0.60 -12.75
C ALA A 64 -4.81 -1.09 -12.28
N VAL A 65 -4.46 -0.74 -11.05
CA VAL A 65 -3.30 -1.25 -10.31
C VAL A 65 -3.76 -2.27 -9.26
N LYS A 66 -2.90 -3.24 -8.95
CA LYS A 66 -3.07 -4.14 -7.81
C LYS A 66 -2.16 -3.69 -6.69
N PHE A 67 -2.75 -3.49 -5.51
CA PHE A 67 -1.99 -3.24 -4.30
C PHE A 67 -1.84 -4.50 -3.47
N LEU A 68 -0.66 -4.67 -2.89
CA LEU A 68 -0.40 -5.60 -1.80
C LEU A 68 -0.51 -4.85 -0.47
N VAL A 69 -1.26 -5.41 0.47
CA VAL A 69 -1.38 -4.90 1.84
C VAL A 69 -0.47 -5.74 2.73
N CYS A 70 0.56 -5.11 3.31
CA CYS A 70 1.51 -5.77 4.21
C CYS A 70 1.35 -5.24 5.63
N GLU A 71 1.36 -6.10 6.64
CA GLU A 71 1.42 -5.66 8.04
C GLU A 71 2.73 -4.91 8.29
N MET A 72 2.65 -3.78 9.00
CA MET A 72 3.84 -3.12 9.51
C MET A 72 4.39 -3.95 10.68
N PRO A 73 5.69 -4.27 10.71
CA PRO A 73 6.27 -4.92 11.87
C PRO A 73 6.09 -4.02 13.08
N SER A 74 5.15 -4.38 13.96
CA SER A 74 5.02 -3.76 15.27
C SER A 74 6.34 -3.95 16.00
N GLY A 75 7.03 -2.86 16.33
CA GLY A 75 8.35 -2.90 16.96
C GLY A 75 8.44 -3.95 18.07
N LEU A 76 9.51 -4.74 18.04
CA LEU A 76 9.89 -5.81 18.97
C LEU A 76 9.04 -5.88 20.25
N SER A 77 8.03 -6.76 20.25
CA SER A 77 7.64 -7.38 21.52
C SER A 77 8.77 -8.34 21.87
N SER A 78 9.46 -8.05 22.97
CA SER A 78 10.54 -8.88 23.51
C SER A 78 10.12 -10.35 23.56
N ARG A 79 10.75 -11.18 22.73
CA ARG A 79 10.80 -12.62 23.02
C ARG A 79 11.63 -12.76 24.27
N GLY A 80 10.97 -12.71 25.43
CA GLY A 80 11.52 -13.22 26.67
C GLY A 80 11.82 -14.69 26.44
N PHE A 81 13.08 -15.00 26.14
CA PHE A 81 13.57 -16.37 26.21
C PHE A 81 13.56 -16.74 27.69
N LYS A 82 12.51 -17.45 28.13
CA LYS A 82 12.63 -18.29 29.31
C LYS A 82 13.55 -19.45 28.94
N THR A 83 14.82 -19.31 29.29
CA THR A 83 15.72 -20.44 29.39
C THR A 83 15.25 -21.26 30.58
N ILE A 84 14.76 -22.48 30.31
CA ILE A 84 14.76 -23.58 31.29
C ILE A 84 16.14 -24.23 31.31
#